data_AF-A0AAW8JH80-F1
#
_entry.id   AF-A0AAW8JH80-F1
#
_cell.length_a   1.000
_cell.length_b   1.000
_cell.length_c   1.000
_cell.angle_alpha   90.00
_cell.angle_beta   90.00
_cell.angle_gamma   90.00
#
_symmetry.space_group_name_H-M   'P 1'
#
loop_
_entity.id
_entity.type
_entity.pdbx_description
1 polymer ?
#
loop_
_entity_poly.entity_id
_entity_poly.type
_entity_poly.pdbx_seq_one_letter_code
_entity_poly.pdbx_strand_id
1 'polypeptide(L)'
;MGKSNIVSTLFKVVDCNGKVMKEFPVKSRPLGKSNSNDKYTNNDGVVEILSSPNRDIEILVLNTKDQFVLKASVNSKNGSHSPQIIKLDEAYESFSSITIIKVLDRKAEHYVVADTNVEMIFDGNKRMILPVKEGKFRLKSWIGQQIKLTIYKPDGKPLDTVTYIARRVQTQYVDLQLDVDVTNGKTNTNNPKILKRIEDRDKGKCLCNRDMTLDELNKMILEMRKSEGLKTTKIFNHKNCTLEDKSVEALLSELNRTFKKYNINTCLRKINFMGQIYWEAARFITTTEFASGNYLNPHVHKNAIKNGNIVAGDGPRYKGRGFMQLTWRNNYKKYFNYILNNKNDYNTILNGLNINDMMDRSKKYPELVASKNLLAMDSAGWFWIFGTDLNLNEQSDKNAVLTISRKVNGGGNGKKERLEYNKRLLVIMNYSQCVNKI
;
A
#
# COMPACT_ATOMS: atom_id res chain seq x y z
N MET A 1 -18.96 34.27 -8.38
CA MET A 1 -18.31 33.02 -8.86
C MET A 1 -19.36 32.22 -9.62
N GLY A 2 -19.26 32.19 -10.95
CA GLY A 2 -20.28 31.58 -11.81
C GLY A 2 -20.32 30.06 -11.65
N LYS A 3 -21.52 29.48 -11.58
CA LYS A 3 -21.74 28.03 -11.66
C LYS A 3 -21.13 27.54 -12.98
N SER A 4 -20.21 26.57 -12.92
CA SER A 4 -19.73 25.91 -14.13
C SER A 4 -20.91 25.15 -14.76
N ASN A 5 -21.44 25.64 -15.89
CA ASN A 5 -22.43 24.90 -16.65
C ASN A 5 -21.76 23.61 -17.15
N ILE A 6 -22.29 22.45 -16.76
CA ILE A 6 -21.87 21.12 -17.22
C ILE A 6 -22.89 20.66 -18.26
N VAL A 7 -22.42 20.08 -19.36
CA VAL A 7 -23.25 19.53 -20.44
C VAL A 7 -23.09 18.01 -20.53
N SER A 8 -24.16 17.34 -20.97
CA SER A 8 -24.22 15.90 -21.16
C SER A 8 -24.09 15.55 -22.64
N THR A 9 -23.22 14.60 -22.98
CA THR A 9 -23.09 14.02 -24.32
C THR A 9 -23.30 12.51 -24.23
N LEU A 10 -24.23 11.98 -25.01
CA LEU A 10 -24.58 10.57 -25.02
C LEU A 10 -23.89 9.80 -26.16
N PHE A 11 -23.39 8.60 -25.86
CA PHE A 11 -22.82 7.69 -26.85
C PHE A 11 -23.47 6.32 -26.75
N LYS A 12 -23.79 5.70 -27.89
CA LYS A 12 -24.32 4.33 -27.96
C LYS A 12 -23.26 3.40 -28.55
N VAL A 13 -22.87 2.37 -27.82
CA VAL A 13 -21.87 1.39 -28.27
C VAL A 13 -22.56 0.18 -28.88
N VAL A 14 -22.17 -0.15 -30.11
CA VAL A 14 -22.62 -1.33 -30.85
C VAL A 14 -21.43 -2.09 -31.42
N ASP A 15 -21.54 -3.40 -31.59
CA ASP A 15 -20.49 -4.20 -32.23
C ASP A 15 -20.41 -3.98 -33.76
N CYS A 16 -19.51 -4.69 -34.44
CA CYS A 16 -19.36 -4.57 -35.89
C CYS A 16 -20.63 -4.95 -36.70
N ASN A 17 -21.55 -5.71 -36.10
CA ASN A 17 -22.80 -6.18 -36.69
C ASN A 17 -24.02 -5.34 -36.22
N GLY A 18 -23.81 -4.30 -35.42
CA GLY A 18 -24.86 -3.44 -34.90
C GLY A 18 -25.54 -3.99 -33.63
N LYS A 19 -25.04 -5.07 -33.03
CA LYS A 19 -25.54 -5.60 -31.76
C LYS A 19 -25.22 -4.62 -30.63
N VAL A 20 -26.20 -4.37 -29.77
CA VAL A 20 -26.07 -3.44 -28.64
C VAL A 20 -25.12 -4.02 -27.58
N MET A 21 -24.10 -3.24 -27.22
CA MET A 21 -23.11 -3.61 -26.20
C MET A 21 -23.58 -3.13 -24.82
N LYS A 22 -24.26 -3.99 -24.06
CA LYS A 22 -24.78 -3.69 -22.71
C LYS A 22 -23.69 -3.81 -21.66
N GLU A 23 -23.71 -2.98 -20.63
CA GLU A 23 -22.76 -3.07 -19.50
C GLU A 23 -21.29 -3.08 -19.98
N PHE A 24 -21.02 -2.40 -21.11
CA PHE A 24 -19.75 -2.46 -21.81
C PHE A 24 -18.81 -1.35 -21.32
N PRO A 25 -17.52 -1.64 -21.08
CA PRO A 25 -16.56 -0.66 -20.59
C PRO A 25 -16.24 0.43 -21.61
N VAL A 26 -16.33 1.68 -21.16
CA VAL A 26 -16.00 2.89 -21.92
C VAL A 26 -15.14 3.79 -21.05
N LYS A 27 -14.15 4.45 -21.65
CA LYS A 27 -13.38 5.53 -21.03
C LYS A 27 -13.61 6.83 -21.78
N SER A 28 -13.62 7.94 -21.04
CA SER A 28 -13.70 9.29 -21.62
C SER A 28 -12.65 10.19 -21.00
N ARG A 29 -11.96 10.98 -21.82
CA ARG A 29 -10.97 11.97 -21.35
C ARG A 29 -10.98 13.22 -22.22
N PRO A 30 -10.53 14.38 -21.71
CA PRO A 30 -10.21 15.52 -22.56
C PRO A 30 -9.11 15.15 -23.56
N LEU A 31 -9.18 15.75 -24.75
CA LEU A 31 -8.16 15.58 -25.80
C LEU A 31 -6.73 15.71 -25.24
N GLY A 32 -5.89 14.71 -25.54
CA GLY A 32 -4.47 14.70 -25.15
C GLY A 32 -4.17 14.43 -23.67
N LYS A 33 -5.16 14.04 -22.85
CA LYS A 33 -4.94 13.66 -21.44
C LYS A 33 -4.87 12.14 -21.26
N SER A 34 -4.20 11.68 -20.21
CA SER A 34 -3.98 10.24 -19.94
C SER A 34 -4.97 9.62 -18.95
N ASN A 35 -5.56 10.41 -18.05
CA ASN A 35 -6.41 9.89 -16.97
C ASN A 35 -7.89 9.83 -17.37
N SER A 36 -8.50 8.66 -17.22
CA SER A 36 -9.94 8.45 -17.35
C SER A 36 -10.40 7.23 -16.56
N ASN A 37 -11.47 7.41 -15.79
CA ASN A 37 -12.15 6.32 -15.09
C ASN A 37 -13.01 5.49 -16.06
N ASP A 38 -13.22 4.24 -15.70
CA ASP A 38 -14.13 3.35 -16.40
C ASP A 38 -15.58 3.81 -16.17
N LYS A 39 -16.33 3.86 -17.26
CA LYS A 39 -17.78 4.01 -17.31
C LYS A 39 -18.36 2.78 -18.01
N TYR A 40 -19.66 2.57 -17.85
CA TYR A 40 -20.34 1.42 -18.44
C TYR A 40 -21.59 1.87 -19.18
N THR A 41 -21.86 1.23 -20.30
CA THR A 41 -23.12 1.42 -21.01
C THR A 41 -24.28 0.79 -20.22
N ASN A 42 -25.46 1.39 -20.35
CA ASN A 42 -26.70 0.84 -19.79
C ASN A 42 -27.25 -0.32 -20.66
N ASN A 43 -28.47 -0.77 -20.36
CA ASN A 43 -29.15 -1.85 -21.10
C ASN A 43 -29.44 -1.54 -22.58
N ASP A 44 -29.45 -0.26 -22.96
CA ASP A 44 -29.63 0.19 -24.34
C ASP A 44 -28.29 0.45 -25.05
N GLY A 45 -27.17 0.13 -24.39
CA GLY A 45 -25.82 0.36 -24.88
C GLY A 45 -25.39 1.82 -24.81
N VAL A 46 -26.10 2.67 -24.06
CA VAL A 46 -25.83 4.11 -23.96
C VAL A 46 -25.00 4.43 -22.72
N VAL A 47 -24.02 5.33 -22.88
CA VAL A 47 -23.21 5.90 -21.80
C VAL A 47 -23.26 7.42 -21.83
N GLU A 48 -23.40 8.03 -20.66
CA GLU A 48 -23.44 9.48 -20.48
C GLU A 48 -22.07 10.07 -20.10
N ILE A 49 -21.67 11.11 -20.83
CA ILE A 49 -20.42 11.84 -20.58
C ILE A 49 -20.71 13.30 -20.21
N LEU A 50 -20.45 13.63 -18.95
CA LEU A 50 -20.52 14.98 -18.42
C LEU A 50 -19.21 15.73 -18.65
N SER A 51 -19.28 16.98 -19.09
CA SER A 51 -18.12 17.83 -19.38
C SER A 51 -18.49 19.32 -19.37
N SER A 52 -17.50 20.21 -19.39
CA SER A 52 -17.75 21.63 -19.71
C SER A 52 -18.19 21.77 -21.18
N PRO A 53 -19.00 22.79 -21.51
CA PRO A 53 -19.36 23.11 -22.88
C PRO A 53 -18.14 23.34 -23.77
N ASN A 54 -18.30 23.08 -25.06
CA ASN A 54 -17.30 23.29 -26.11
C ASN A 54 -15.94 22.59 -25.85
N ARG A 55 -15.96 21.45 -25.18
CA ARG A 55 -14.76 20.69 -24.82
C ARG A 55 -14.54 19.52 -25.76
N ASP A 56 -13.32 19.36 -26.25
CA ASP A 56 -12.95 18.16 -27.01
C ASP A 56 -12.75 16.96 -26.09
N ILE A 57 -13.50 15.90 -26.37
CA ILE A 57 -13.60 14.67 -25.58
C ILE A 57 -13.24 13.50 -26.47
N GLU A 58 -12.27 12.71 -26.00
CA GLU A 58 -11.92 11.42 -26.54
C GLU A 58 -12.74 10.32 -25.86
N ILE A 59 -13.33 9.43 -26.66
CA ILE A 59 -14.02 8.22 -26.21
C ILE A 59 -13.20 7.01 -26.61
N LEU A 60 -12.86 6.21 -25.61
CA LEU A 60 -12.12 4.97 -25.77
C LEU A 60 -12.98 3.80 -25.34
N VAL A 61 -12.91 2.70 -26.08
CA VAL A 61 -13.66 1.47 -25.79
C VAL A 61 -12.71 0.30 -25.68
N LEU A 62 -13.10 -0.72 -24.92
CA LEU A 62 -12.32 -1.94 -24.79
C LEU A 62 -12.28 -2.70 -26.13
N ASN A 63 -11.11 -3.16 -26.56
CA ASN A 63 -10.94 -4.07 -27.70
C ASN A 63 -10.73 -5.54 -27.24
N THR A 64 -10.66 -6.46 -28.19
CA THR A 64 -10.45 -7.90 -27.94
C THR A 64 -9.06 -8.24 -27.39
N LYS A 65 -8.12 -7.29 -27.37
CA LYS A 65 -6.79 -7.42 -26.74
C LYS A 65 -6.74 -6.84 -25.32
N ASP A 66 -7.91 -6.55 -24.74
CA ASP A 66 -8.06 -5.92 -23.42
C ASP A 66 -7.44 -4.50 -23.31
N GLN A 67 -7.38 -3.77 -24.42
CA GLN A 67 -6.86 -2.41 -24.48
C GLN A 67 -7.99 -1.42 -24.74
N PHE A 68 -7.92 -0.24 -24.12
CA PHE A 68 -8.83 0.85 -24.45
C PHE A 68 -8.30 1.60 -25.67
N VAL A 69 -9.03 1.50 -26.78
CA VAL A 69 -8.67 2.13 -28.06
C VAL A 69 -9.57 3.33 -28.32
N LEU A 70 -8.98 4.41 -28.83
CA LEU A 70 -9.72 5.60 -29.23
C LEU A 70 -10.68 5.27 -30.38
N LYS A 71 -11.96 5.64 -30.24
CA LYS A 71 -12.99 5.44 -31.28
C LYS A 71 -13.66 6.72 -31.74
N ALA A 72 -13.71 7.73 -30.90
CA ALA A 72 -14.25 9.03 -31.29
C ALA A 72 -13.51 10.14 -30.57
N SER A 73 -13.38 11.27 -31.24
CA SER A 73 -12.97 12.55 -30.65
C SER A 73 -14.02 13.58 -31.07
N VAL A 74 -14.79 14.09 -30.10
CA VAL A 74 -15.93 14.96 -30.38
C VAL A 74 -15.93 16.18 -29.47
N ASN A 75 -16.44 17.30 -29.97
CA ASN A 75 -16.64 18.49 -29.17
C ASN A 75 -18.00 18.45 -28.46
N SER A 76 -18.02 18.70 -27.15
CA SER A 76 -19.24 18.62 -26.34
C SER A 76 -20.28 19.68 -26.66
N LYS A 77 -19.92 20.78 -27.33
CA LYS A 77 -20.82 21.90 -27.66
C LYS A 77 -21.69 22.28 -26.45
N ASN A 78 -23.02 22.29 -26.60
CA ASN A 78 -23.98 22.49 -25.51
C ASN A 78 -24.59 21.16 -25.00
N GLY A 79 -23.96 20.03 -25.30
CA GLY A 79 -24.45 18.68 -25.06
C GLY A 79 -25.20 18.06 -26.26
N SER A 80 -25.65 16.82 -26.09
CA SER A 80 -26.47 16.09 -27.07
C SER A 80 -27.51 15.21 -26.37
N HIS A 81 -28.77 15.31 -26.82
CA HIS A 81 -29.86 14.45 -26.36
C HIS A 81 -29.98 13.15 -27.17
N SER A 82 -29.46 13.12 -28.40
CA SER A 82 -29.39 11.91 -29.21
C SER A 82 -28.03 11.23 -29.04
N PRO A 83 -28.00 9.89 -28.82
CA PRO A 83 -26.74 9.17 -28.69
C PRO A 83 -25.97 9.10 -30.03
N GLN A 84 -24.69 9.47 -29.99
CA GLN A 84 -23.78 9.24 -31.12
C GLN A 84 -23.31 7.79 -31.13
N ILE A 85 -23.34 7.13 -32.30
CA ILE A 85 -23.01 5.71 -32.40
C ILE A 85 -21.49 5.51 -32.41
N ILE A 86 -21.01 4.64 -31.52
CA ILE A 86 -19.65 4.10 -31.51
C ILE A 86 -19.72 2.64 -31.95
N LYS A 87 -19.15 2.35 -33.12
CA LYS A 87 -19.10 0.99 -33.68
C LYS A 87 -17.76 0.34 -33.35
N LEU A 88 -17.79 -0.86 -32.76
CA LEU A 88 -16.59 -1.67 -32.50
C LEU A 88 -16.10 -2.37 -33.77
N ASP A 89 -14.84 -2.79 -33.78
CA ASP A 89 -14.23 -3.46 -34.93
C ASP A 89 -14.63 -4.94 -35.01
N GLU A 90 -14.84 -5.57 -33.86
CA GLU A 90 -15.15 -6.99 -33.74
C GLU A 90 -16.60 -7.23 -33.30
N ALA A 91 -17.08 -8.45 -33.54
CA ALA A 91 -18.40 -8.91 -33.09
C ALA A 91 -18.39 -9.19 -31.58
N TYR A 92 -19.54 -9.04 -30.92
CA TYR A 92 -19.73 -9.28 -29.48
C TYR A 92 -19.13 -10.62 -29.02
N GLU A 93 -19.26 -11.66 -29.83
CA GLU A 93 -18.82 -13.02 -29.52
C GLU A 93 -17.31 -13.12 -29.30
N SER A 94 -16.54 -12.17 -29.84
CA SER A 94 -15.08 -12.07 -29.68
C SER A 94 -14.67 -11.47 -28.33
N PHE A 95 -15.56 -10.75 -27.66
CA PHE A 95 -15.33 -10.15 -26.34
C PHE A 95 -15.62 -11.15 -25.23
N SER A 96 -14.85 -12.24 -25.19
CA SER A 96 -14.95 -13.27 -24.16
C SER A 96 -13.93 -13.08 -23.04
N SER A 97 -14.30 -13.43 -21.82
CA SER A 97 -13.45 -13.39 -20.63
C SER A 97 -13.46 -14.75 -19.94
N ILE A 98 -12.31 -15.13 -19.37
CA ILE A 98 -12.22 -16.22 -18.40
C ILE A 98 -12.14 -15.58 -17.01
N THR A 99 -12.99 -16.00 -16.09
CA THR A 99 -12.93 -15.60 -14.68
C THR A 99 -12.62 -16.81 -13.82
N ILE A 100 -11.59 -16.73 -13.00
CA ILE A 100 -11.30 -17.71 -11.95
C ILE A 100 -11.94 -17.19 -10.67
N ILE A 101 -13.00 -17.86 -10.23
CA ILE A 101 -13.75 -17.50 -9.02
C ILE A 101 -13.27 -18.40 -7.88
N LYS A 102 -12.95 -17.77 -6.74
CA LYS A 102 -12.61 -18.44 -5.50
C LYS A 102 -13.67 -18.13 -4.44
N VAL A 103 -14.25 -19.16 -3.85
CA VAL A 103 -15.26 -19.07 -2.79
C VAL A 103 -14.54 -19.03 -1.45
N LEU A 104 -14.88 -18.03 -0.62
CA LEU A 104 -14.29 -17.79 0.70
C LEU A 104 -15.38 -17.76 1.78
N ASP A 105 -15.04 -18.12 3.01
CA ASP A 105 -15.97 -18.03 4.15
C ASP A 105 -16.07 -16.60 4.74
N ARG A 106 -16.85 -16.43 5.82
CA ARG A 106 -17.02 -15.12 6.48
C ARG A 106 -15.70 -14.55 7.04
N LYS A 107 -14.72 -15.40 7.33
CA LYS A 107 -13.38 -15.01 7.82
C LYS A 107 -12.38 -14.79 6.66
N ALA A 108 -12.85 -14.88 5.42
CA ALA A 108 -12.03 -14.85 4.21
C ALA A 108 -11.01 -16.00 4.11
N GLU A 109 -11.22 -17.06 4.87
CA GLU A 109 -10.36 -18.24 4.90
C GLU A 109 -10.66 -19.16 3.72
N HIS A 110 -9.65 -19.97 3.39
CA HIS A 110 -9.75 -20.93 2.32
C HIS A 110 -10.76 -22.03 2.67
N TYR A 111 -11.67 -22.24 1.74
CA TYR A 111 -12.58 -23.37 1.76
C TYR A 111 -11.78 -24.68 1.59
N VAL A 112 -11.59 -25.41 2.68
CA VAL A 112 -11.03 -26.76 2.69
C VAL A 112 -12.10 -27.63 3.35
N VAL A 113 -12.50 -28.73 2.69
CA VAL A 113 -13.06 -29.97 3.27
C VAL A 113 -14.33 -30.55 2.60
N ALA A 114 -15.16 -29.84 1.81
CA ALA A 114 -16.27 -30.51 1.08
C ALA A 114 -16.63 -29.89 -0.27
N ASP A 115 -16.91 -30.66 -1.32
CA ASP A 115 -17.36 -30.12 -2.61
C ASP A 115 -18.66 -29.30 -2.44
N THR A 116 -18.76 -28.13 -3.09
CA THR A 116 -19.97 -27.29 -3.09
C THR A 116 -20.53 -27.17 -4.51
N ASN A 117 -21.86 -27.12 -4.65
CA ASN A 117 -22.47 -26.84 -5.93
C ASN A 117 -22.62 -25.34 -6.14
N VAL A 118 -22.27 -24.87 -7.33
CA VAL A 118 -22.50 -23.51 -7.78
C VAL A 118 -23.47 -23.55 -8.96
N GLU A 119 -24.64 -22.95 -8.77
CA GLU A 119 -25.58 -22.69 -9.84
C GLU A 119 -25.27 -21.34 -10.51
N MET A 120 -25.34 -21.36 -11.82
CA MET A 120 -25.13 -20.22 -12.70
C MET A 120 -26.36 -20.07 -13.60
N ILE A 121 -26.97 -18.88 -13.59
CA ILE A 121 -28.04 -18.50 -14.51
C ILE A 121 -27.52 -17.37 -15.41
N PHE A 122 -27.41 -17.65 -16.70
CA PHE A 122 -26.96 -16.72 -17.73
C PHE A 122 -28.15 -16.03 -18.36
N ASP A 123 -28.14 -14.69 -18.37
CA ASP A 123 -29.15 -13.85 -19.03
C ASP A 123 -30.60 -14.26 -18.70
N GLY A 124 -30.83 -14.77 -17.48
CA GLY A 124 -32.14 -15.23 -16.98
C GLY A 124 -32.66 -16.57 -17.53
N ASN A 125 -32.03 -17.16 -18.53
CA ASN A 125 -32.63 -18.26 -19.32
C ASN A 125 -31.85 -19.57 -19.28
N LYS A 126 -30.53 -19.54 -19.22
CA LYS A 126 -29.70 -20.76 -19.25
C LYS A 126 -29.17 -21.08 -17.85
N ARG A 127 -29.49 -22.28 -17.36
CA ARG A 127 -29.08 -22.79 -16.04
C ARG A 127 -27.94 -23.80 -16.17
N MET A 128 -26.93 -23.68 -15.32
CA MET A 128 -25.83 -24.65 -15.20
C MET A 128 -25.51 -24.86 -13.73
N ILE A 129 -25.30 -26.10 -13.30
CA ILE A 129 -24.85 -26.43 -11.95
C ILE A 129 -23.48 -27.10 -12.07
N LEU A 130 -22.50 -26.59 -11.33
CA LEU A 130 -21.13 -27.09 -11.34
C LEU A 130 -20.73 -27.52 -9.93
N PRO A 131 -20.29 -28.78 -9.72
CA PRO A 131 -19.60 -29.15 -8.50
C PRO A 131 -18.22 -28.49 -8.46
N VAL A 132 -17.93 -27.77 -7.39
CA VAL A 132 -16.71 -26.99 -7.19
C VAL A 132 -15.89 -27.62 -6.09
N LYS A 133 -14.80 -28.26 -6.51
CA LYS A 133 -13.78 -28.81 -5.61
C LYS A 133 -12.87 -27.69 -5.12
N GLU A 134 -12.49 -27.71 -3.84
CA GLU A 134 -11.58 -26.73 -3.21
C GLU A 134 -12.03 -25.26 -3.35
N GLY A 135 -13.33 -25.02 -3.56
CA GLY A 135 -13.89 -23.68 -3.65
C GLY A 135 -13.35 -22.84 -4.82
N LYS A 136 -12.82 -23.44 -5.89
CA LYS A 136 -12.31 -22.70 -7.07
C LYS A 136 -12.90 -23.23 -8.35
N PHE A 137 -13.38 -22.33 -9.22
CA PHE A 137 -13.89 -22.71 -10.53
C PHE A 137 -13.61 -21.67 -11.61
N ARG A 138 -13.68 -22.12 -12.86
CA ARG A 138 -13.48 -21.30 -14.06
C ARG A 138 -14.84 -20.98 -14.68
N LEU A 139 -15.12 -19.70 -14.88
CA LEU A 139 -16.30 -19.18 -15.54
C LEU A 139 -15.89 -18.50 -16.84
N LYS A 140 -16.38 -19.01 -17.99
CA LYS A 140 -16.28 -18.31 -19.27
C LYS A 140 -17.54 -17.48 -19.48
N SER A 141 -17.39 -16.21 -19.82
CA SER A 141 -18.50 -15.28 -20.08
C SER A 141 -18.13 -14.24 -21.13
N TRP A 142 -19.11 -13.48 -21.61
CA TRP A 142 -18.86 -12.33 -22.47
C TRP A 142 -18.85 -11.02 -21.67
N ILE A 143 -18.18 -9.99 -22.20
CA ILE A 143 -18.10 -8.68 -21.54
C ILE A 143 -19.50 -8.05 -21.46
N GLY A 144 -19.88 -7.61 -20.26
CA GLY A 144 -21.21 -7.03 -20.02
C GLY A 144 -22.33 -8.06 -19.83
N GLN A 145 -22.06 -9.35 -20.02
CA GLN A 145 -23.03 -10.40 -19.75
C GLN A 145 -23.34 -10.51 -18.26
N GLN A 146 -24.62 -10.56 -17.90
CA GLN A 146 -25.06 -10.74 -16.52
C GLN A 146 -25.17 -12.22 -16.16
N ILE A 147 -24.52 -12.61 -15.08
CA ILE A 147 -24.50 -13.97 -14.58
C ILE A 147 -24.92 -13.97 -13.12
N LYS A 148 -26.02 -14.66 -12.83
CA LYS A 148 -26.50 -14.88 -11.46
C LYS A 148 -25.83 -16.13 -10.90
N LEU A 149 -25.14 -15.99 -9.78
CA LEU A 149 -24.41 -17.06 -9.09
C LEU A 149 -25.14 -17.38 -7.78
N THR A 150 -25.49 -18.65 -7.59
CA THR A 150 -26.11 -19.17 -6.36
C THR A 150 -25.22 -20.29 -5.82
N ILE A 151 -24.76 -20.14 -4.58
CA ILE A 151 -23.88 -21.12 -3.91
C ILE A 151 -24.72 -21.99 -3.00
N TYR A 152 -24.51 -23.30 -3.08
CA TYR A 152 -25.19 -24.27 -2.21
C TYR A 152 -24.31 -24.60 -1.01
N LYS A 153 -24.91 -24.59 0.18
CA LYS A 153 -24.30 -25.14 1.39
C LYS A 153 -24.07 -26.66 1.22
N PRO A 154 -23.15 -27.27 2.01
CA PRO A 154 -22.97 -28.73 2.00
C PRO A 154 -24.25 -29.52 2.29
N ASP A 155 -25.21 -28.94 3.01
CA ASP A 155 -26.54 -29.53 3.30
C ASP A 155 -27.54 -29.39 2.13
N GLY A 156 -27.12 -28.84 0.99
CA GLY A 156 -27.94 -28.66 -0.20
C GLY A 156 -28.83 -27.41 -0.18
N LYS A 157 -28.79 -26.55 0.84
CA LYS A 157 -29.56 -25.29 0.86
C LYS A 157 -28.88 -24.19 0.06
N PRO A 158 -29.60 -23.46 -0.81
CA PRO A 158 -29.04 -22.33 -1.54
C PRO A 158 -28.80 -21.12 -0.63
N LEU A 159 -27.75 -20.35 -0.91
CA LEU A 159 -27.54 -18.99 -0.43
C LEU A 159 -28.18 -17.96 -1.37
N ASP A 160 -28.23 -16.70 -0.96
CA ASP A 160 -28.75 -15.64 -1.83
C ASP A 160 -27.93 -15.50 -3.11
N THR A 161 -28.60 -15.16 -4.20
CA THR A 161 -27.97 -15.01 -5.51
C THR A 161 -27.17 -13.71 -5.59
N VAL A 162 -25.98 -13.78 -6.17
CA VAL A 162 -25.16 -12.59 -6.49
C VAL A 162 -25.02 -12.42 -8.00
N THR A 163 -25.00 -11.16 -8.47
CA THR A 163 -24.84 -10.84 -9.90
C THR A 163 -23.39 -10.53 -10.22
N TYR A 164 -22.81 -11.28 -11.16
CA TYR A 164 -21.47 -11.08 -11.71
C TYR A 164 -21.53 -10.57 -13.16
N ILE A 165 -20.62 -9.65 -13.49
CA ILE A 165 -20.45 -9.12 -14.85
C ILE A 165 -18.95 -8.98 -15.13
N ALA A 166 -18.45 -9.64 -16.18
CA ALA A 166 -17.06 -9.44 -16.63
C ALA A 166 -16.92 -8.09 -17.34
N ARG A 167 -15.88 -7.31 -17.00
CA ARG A 167 -15.63 -5.97 -17.58
C ARG A 167 -14.28 -5.85 -18.30
N ARG A 168 -13.54 -6.96 -18.44
CA ARG A 168 -12.22 -7.01 -19.08
C ARG A 168 -12.08 -8.35 -19.79
N VAL A 169 -11.41 -8.36 -20.94
CA VAL A 169 -11.18 -9.55 -21.77
C VAL A 169 -10.07 -10.42 -21.17
N GLN A 170 -9.07 -9.81 -20.54
CA GLN A 170 -8.01 -10.55 -19.87
C GLN A 170 -8.59 -11.43 -18.74
N THR A 171 -7.90 -12.53 -18.43
CA THR A 171 -8.32 -13.43 -17.35
C THR A 171 -8.54 -12.66 -16.05
N GLN A 172 -9.76 -12.77 -15.52
CA GLN A 172 -10.16 -12.17 -14.27
C GLN A 172 -10.01 -13.18 -13.15
N TYR A 173 -9.71 -12.68 -11.97
CA TYR A 173 -9.64 -13.47 -10.76
C TYR A 173 -10.55 -12.78 -9.75
N VAL A 174 -11.46 -13.48 -9.07
CA VAL A 174 -12.48 -12.87 -8.21
C VAL A 174 -12.67 -13.70 -6.95
N ASP A 175 -12.81 -13.04 -5.81
CA ASP A 175 -13.21 -13.69 -4.57
C ASP A 175 -14.72 -13.52 -4.33
N LEU A 176 -15.41 -14.62 -4.10
CA LEU A 176 -16.81 -14.67 -3.70
C LEU A 176 -16.87 -15.01 -2.21
N GLN A 177 -17.09 -13.99 -1.38
CA GLN A 177 -17.15 -14.17 0.07
C GLN A 177 -18.56 -14.53 0.51
N LEU A 178 -18.67 -15.58 1.32
CA LEU A 178 -19.91 -16.02 1.91
C LEU A 178 -20.01 -15.45 3.33
N ASP A 179 -21.16 -14.93 3.73
CA ASP A 179 -21.42 -14.53 5.12
C ASP A 179 -21.76 -15.75 6.01
N VAL A 180 -21.11 -16.89 5.80
CA VAL A 180 -21.36 -18.14 6.54
C VAL A 180 -20.03 -18.78 6.91
N ASP A 181 -19.95 -19.34 8.13
CA ASP A 181 -18.83 -20.21 8.49
C ASP A 181 -19.13 -21.60 7.92
N VAL A 182 -18.61 -21.83 6.72
CA VAL A 182 -18.82 -23.06 5.97
C VAL A 182 -17.88 -24.18 6.40
N THR A 183 -16.93 -23.92 7.31
CA THR A 183 -16.07 -24.98 7.86
C THR A 183 -16.77 -25.81 8.93
N ASN A 184 -17.74 -25.21 9.64
CA ASN A 184 -18.42 -25.82 10.79
C ASN A 184 -19.94 -25.97 10.63
N GLY A 185 -20.52 -25.54 9.51
CA GLY A 185 -21.95 -25.69 9.21
C GLY A 185 -22.93 -24.88 10.09
N LYS A 186 -22.43 -24.02 11.00
CA LYS A 186 -23.25 -23.16 11.88
C LYS A 186 -23.40 -21.75 11.27
N THR A 187 -24.63 -21.24 11.19
CA THR A 187 -24.94 -20.00 10.43
C THR A 187 -25.49 -18.88 11.32
N ASN A 188 -24.89 -17.70 11.24
CA ASN A 188 -25.57 -16.42 11.51
C ASN A 188 -25.56 -15.57 10.22
N THR A 189 -26.73 -15.47 9.57
CA THR A 189 -27.12 -14.66 8.39
C THR A 189 -26.52 -14.98 7.01
N ASN A 190 -27.40 -15.04 5.99
CA ASN A 190 -27.13 -15.34 4.58
C ASN A 190 -26.98 -14.03 3.78
N ASN A 191 -25.88 -13.85 3.03
CA ASN A 191 -25.75 -12.90 1.93
C ASN A 191 -24.32 -13.00 1.33
N PRO A 192 -24.09 -13.70 0.22
CA PRO A 192 -22.78 -13.72 -0.41
C PRO A 192 -22.50 -12.39 -1.10
N LYS A 193 -21.23 -11.98 -1.11
CA LYS A 193 -20.75 -10.78 -1.79
C LYS A 193 -19.64 -11.14 -2.75
N ILE A 194 -19.77 -10.68 -3.99
CA ILE A 194 -18.63 -10.63 -4.91
C ILE A 194 -17.71 -9.53 -4.39
N LEU A 195 -16.57 -9.95 -3.85
CA LEU A 195 -15.51 -9.03 -3.53
C LEU A 195 -14.82 -8.59 -4.81
N LYS A 196 -14.09 -7.49 -4.71
CA LYS A 196 -13.29 -6.94 -5.81
C LYS A 196 -12.41 -8.04 -6.43
N ARG A 197 -12.05 -7.87 -7.71
CA ARG A 197 -11.12 -8.76 -8.43
C ARG A 197 -9.90 -9.05 -7.56
N ILE A 198 -9.32 -10.24 -7.62
CA ILE A 198 -8.05 -10.55 -6.96
C ILE A 198 -6.99 -9.52 -7.39
N GLU A 199 -7.01 -9.03 -8.63
CA GLU A 199 -6.19 -7.89 -9.10
C GLU A 199 -6.50 -6.56 -8.38
N ASP A 200 -7.75 -6.33 -7.97
CA ASP A 200 -8.18 -5.15 -7.19
C ASP A 200 -8.04 -5.35 -5.67
N ARG A 201 -8.00 -6.60 -5.17
CA ARG A 201 -7.43 -6.95 -3.85
C ARG A 201 -5.91 -6.79 -3.86
N ASP A 202 -5.28 -6.94 -5.03
CA ASP A 202 -3.84 -6.80 -5.27
C ASP A 202 -3.41 -5.39 -5.73
N LYS A 203 -4.35 -4.43 -5.82
CA LYS A 203 -4.07 -2.99 -5.67
C LYS A 203 -3.64 -2.60 -4.24
N GLY A 204 -3.07 -3.55 -3.50
CA GLY A 204 -2.19 -3.29 -2.39
C GLY A 204 -1.83 -4.50 -1.53
N LYS A 205 -1.54 -5.69 -2.06
CA LYS A 205 -0.89 -6.75 -1.24
C LYS A 205 0.50 -6.35 -0.76
N CYS A 206 1.11 -5.35 -1.39
CA CYS A 206 2.38 -4.81 -0.96
C CYS A 206 2.32 -3.35 -0.59
N LEU A 207 3.32 -2.92 0.18
CA LEU A 207 3.35 -1.68 0.94
C LEU A 207 3.60 -0.41 0.09
N CYS A 208 3.61 -0.55 -1.22
CA CYS A 208 3.97 0.53 -2.13
C CYS A 208 2.91 1.63 -2.08
N ASN A 209 3.34 2.87 -1.85
CA ASN A 209 2.54 4.09 -1.95
C ASN A 209 1.26 4.13 -1.06
N ARG A 210 1.24 3.35 0.01
CA ARG A 210 0.18 3.38 1.05
C ARG A 210 0.73 3.18 2.45
N ASP A 211 -0.08 3.46 3.46
CA ASP A 211 0.30 3.20 4.84
C ASP A 211 0.40 1.70 5.14
N MET A 212 1.30 1.36 6.06
CA MET A 212 1.35 0.05 6.70
C MET A 212 0.15 -0.13 7.61
N THR A 213 -0.44 -1.32 7.62
CA THR A 213 -1.48 -1.67 8.60
C THR A 213 -0.86 -2.27 9.86
N LEU A 214 -1.63 -2.29 10.94
CA LEU A 214 -1.21 -2.90 12.21
C LEU A 214 -0.90 -4.39 12.05
N ASP A 215 -1.74 -5.12 11.32
CA ASP A 215 -1.54 -6.55 11.05
C ASP A 215 -0.24 -6.81 10.28
N GLU A 216 0.10 -5.95 9.32
CA GLU A 216 1.34 -6.04 8.55
C GLU A 216 2.57 -5.80 9.43
N LEU A 217 2.52 -4.80 10.31
CA LEU A 217 3.61 -4.53 11.25
C LEU A 217 3.78 -5.68 12.25
N ASN A 218 2.68 -6.17 12.82
CA ASN A 218 2.69 -7.31 13.74
C ASN A 218 3.24 -8.58 13.08
N LYS A 219 2.78 -8.89 11.87
CA LYS A 219 3.29 -10.01 11.08
C LYS A 219 4.78 -9.85 10.80
N MET A 220 5.22 -8.66 10.43
CA MET A 220 6.63 -8.39 10.19
C MET A 220 7.46 -8.61 11.46
N ILE A 221 7.07 -8.05 12.62
CA ILE A 221 7.78 -8.25 13.89
C ILE A 221 7.84 -9.74 14.23
N LEU A 222 6.73 -10.46 14.11
CA LEU A 222 6.64 -11.89 14.41
C LEU A 222 7.59 -12.71 13.52
N GLU A 223 7.50 -12.57 12.20
CA GLU A 223 8.27 -13.38 11.26
C GLU A 223 9.77 -13.03 11.28
N MET A 224 10.12 -11.75 11.46
CA MET A 224 11.50 -11.33 11.64
C MET A 224 12.09 -11.91 12.93
N ARG A 225 11.35 -11.94 14.04
CA ARG A 225 11.85 -12.51 15.30
C ARG A 225 11.94 -14.03 15.28
N LYS A 226 10.94 -14.70 14.70
CA LYS A 226 10.99 -16.15 14.46
C LYS A 226 12.25 -16.55 13.68
N SER A 227 12.66 -15.71 12.73
CA SER A 227 13.87 -15.96 11.95
C SER A 227 15.17 -16.04 12.75
N GLU A 228 15.18 -15.42 13.92
CA GLU A 228 16.32 -15.37 14.83
C GLU A 228 16.10 -16.27 16.06
N GLY A 229 15.07 -17.14 16.04
CA GLY A 229 14.72 -18.02 17.17
C GLY A 229 14.06 -17.29 18.36
N LEU A 230 13.70 -16.02 18.19
CA LEU A 230 13.04 -15.24 19.25
C LEU A 230 11.54 -15.55 19.29
N LYS A 231 11.04 -15.93 20.47
CA LYS A 231 9.63 -16.35 20.67
C LYS A 231 8.68 -15.21 21.06
N THR A 232 9.20 -14.03 21.43
CA THR A 232 8.40 -12.90 21.92
C THR A 232 8.15 -11.88 20.82
N THR A 233 6.96 -11.28 20.77
CA THR A 233 6.63 -10.12 19.94
C THR A 233 6.68 -8.80 20.71
N LYS A 234 6.97 -8.84 22.02
CA LYS A 234 7.05 -7.62 22.86
C LYS A 234 8.14 -6.67 22.36
N ILE A 235 7.77 -5.47 21.97
CA ILE A 235 8.69 -4.40 21.61
C ILE A 235 8.96 -3.50 22.81
N PHE A 236 10.06 -2.75 22.75
CA PHE A 236 10.46 -1.73 23.73
C PHE A 236 10.54 -2.22 25.18
N ASN A 237 10.83 -3.51 25.35
CA ASN A 237 10.79 -4.23 26.62
C ASN A 237 12.16 -4.27 27.33
N HIS A 238 13.22 -3.72 26.74
CA HIS A 238 14.50 -3.65 27.43
C HIS A 238 14.50 -2.56 28.51
N LYS A 239 15.21 -2.80 29.62
CA LYS A 239 15.23 -1.91 30.81
C LYS A 239 15.71 -0.48 30.54
N ASN A 240 16.53 -0.27 29.50
CA ASN A 240 17.04 1.06 29.13
C ASN A 240 16.13 1.82 28.16
N CYS A 241 14.99 1.25 27.76
CA CYS A 241 14.09 1.87 26.81
C CYS A 241 13.25 2.96 27.51
N THR A 242 13.46 4.20 27.08
CA THR A 242 12.84 5.41 27.65
C THR A 242 11.69 5.96 26.82
N LEU A 243 11.25 5.25 25.78
CA LEU A 243 10.07 5.60 24.97
C LEU A 243 8.82 5.77 25.85
N GLU A 244 8.06 6.83 25.61
CA GLU A 244 6.84 7.16 26.34
C GLU A 244 5.72 6.17 26.04
N ASP A 245 5.40 5.97 24.76
CA ASP A 245 4.45 4.96 24.33
C ASP A 245 5.18 3.77 23.72
N LYS A 246 5.00 2.60 24.33
CA LYS A 246 5.67 1.34 23.95
C LYS A 246 4.75 0.40 23.16
N SER A 247 3.57 0.87 22.76
CA SER A 247 2.62 0.11 21.94
C SER A 247 3.08 -0.04 20.49
N VAL A 248 2.53 -1.05 19.81
CA VAL A 248 2.79 -1.27 18.37
C VAL A 248 2.08 -0.22 17.53
N GLU A 249 0.94 0.27 18.01
CA GLU A 249 0.11 1.30 17.41
C GLU A 249 0.84 2.64 17.35
N ALA A 250 1.50 3.05 18.43
CA ALA A 250 2.32 4.26 18.44
C ALA A 250 3.52 4.14 17.51
N LEU A 251 4.19 2.97 17.48
CA LEU A 251 5.25 2.70 16.50
C LEU A 251 4.73 2.81 15.06
N LEU A 252 3.58 2.21 14.76
CA LEU A 252 2.95 2.24 13.44
C LEU A 252 2.62 3.67 13.00
N SER A 253 2.02 4.44 13.90
CA SER A 253 1.63 5.83 13.65
C SER A 253 2.84 6.67 13.23
N GLU A 254 3.93 6.62 14.02
CA GLU A 254 5.13 7.41 13.72
C GLU A 254 5.90 6.88 12.51
N LEU A 255 5.87 5.56 12.27
CA LEU A 255 6.45 4.96 11.07
C LEU A 255 5.74 5.46 9.80
N ASN A 256 4.41 5.41 9.75
CA ASN A 256 3.63 5.88 8.61
C ASN A 256 3.77 7.40 8.41
N ARG A 257 3.79 8.17 9.51
CA ARG A 257 4.07 9.62 9.47
C ARG A 257 5.43 9.90 8.84
N THR A 258 6.46 9.17 9.26
CA THR A 258 7.83 9.28 8.74
C THR A 258 7.90 8.88 7.27
N PHE A 259 7.22 7.80 6.86
CA PHE A 259 7.16 7.39 5.46
C PHE A 259 6.61 8.48 4.55
N LYS A 260 5.49 9.09 4.94
CA LYS A 260 4.89 10.20 4.19
C LYS A 260 5.84 11.40 4.14
N LYS A 261 6.33 11.85 5.30
CA LYS A 261 7.14 13.06 5.45
C LYS A 261 8.42 13.01 4.63
N TYR A 262 9.12 11.87 4.63
CA TYR A 262 10.42 11.72 3.97
C TYR A 262 10.33 11.01 2.61
N ASN A 263 9.12 10.88 2.05
CA ASN A 263 8.85 10.21 0.78
C ASN A 263 9.43 8.78 0.69
N ILE A 264 9.42 8.05 1.80
CA ILE A 264 9.83 6.64 1.87
C ILE A 264 8.61 5.80 1.46
N ASN A 265 8.14 6.00 0.23
CA ASN A 265 6.81 5.58 -0.21
C ASN A 265 6.80 4.31 -1.08
N THR A 266 7.85 4.08 -1.89
CA THR A 266 7.99 2.85 -2.68
C THR A 266 8.23 1.64 -1.77
N CYS A 267 7.91 0.44 -2.24
CA CYS A 267 8.12 -0.76 -1.43
C CYS A 267 9.60 -0.94 -1.06
N LEU A 268 10.51 -0.73 -2.01
CA LEU A 268 11.95 -0.89 -1.73
C LEU A 268 12.45 0.14 -0.73
N ARG A 269 11.99 1.39 -0.79
CA ARG A 269 12.32 2.41 0.22
C ARG A 269 11.91 1.96 1.62
N LYS A 270 10.67 1.49 1.77
CA LYS A 270 10.17 1.01 3.07
C LYS A 270 10.91 -0.24 3.54
N ILE A 271 11.11 -1.23 2.67
CA ILE A 271 11.80 -2.48 3.00
C ILE A 271 13.24 -2.20 3.42
N ASN A 272 13.97 -1.36 2.68
CA ASN A 272 15.32 -0.94 3.04
C ASN A 272 15.35 -0.19 4.36
N PHE A 273 14.48 0.81 4.55
CA PHE A 273 14.40 1.57 5.80
C PHE A 273 14.11 0.67 6.99
N MET A 274 13.08 -0.18 6.89
CA MET A 274 12.67 -1.13 7.92
C MET A 274 13.80 -2.08 8.33
N GLY A 275 14.53 -2.64 7.35
CA GLY A 275 15.66 -3.53 7.64
C GLY A 275 16.79 -2.84 8.40
N GLN A 276 17.02 -1.56 8.16
CA GLN A 276 18.06 -0.78 8.85
C GLN A 276 17.61 -0.45 10.28
N ILE A 277 16.41 0.11 10.46
CA ILE A 277 15.93 0.47 11.81
C ILE A 277 15.68 -0.76 12.69
N TYR A 278 15.33 -1.90 12.09
CA TYR A 278 15.17 -3.15 12.84
C TYR A 278 16.50 -3.59 13.45
N TRP A 279 17.62 -3.45 12.72
CA TRP A 279 18.93 -3.72 13.27
C TRP A 279 19.34 -2.67 14.32
N GLU A 280 19.24 -1.38 14.00
CA GLU A 280 19.73 -0.28 14.84
C GLU A 280 18.97 -0.14 16.17
N ALA A 281 17.67 -0.42 16.17
CA ALA A 281 16.85 -0.41 17.38
C ALA A 281 16.85 -1.78 18.11
N ALA A 282 17.84 -2.63 17.82
CA ALA A 282 17.99 -3.95 18.42
C ALA A 282 16.70 -4.79 18.35
N ARG A 283 16.10 -4.91 17.16
CA ARG A 283 14.82 -5.61 16.92
C ARG A 283 13.63 -4.95 17.63
N PHE A 284 13.67 -3.62 17.67
CA PHE A 284 12.71 -2.76 18.37
C PHE A 284 12.58 -3.05 19.86
N ILE A 285 13.67 -3.40 20.56
CA ILE A 285 13.62 -3.56 22.03
C ILE A 285 13.99 -2.27 22.78
N THR A 286 14.66 -1.31 22.10
CA THR A 286 15.01 -0.01 22.68
C THR A 286 15.36 1.01 21.59
N THR A 287 15.22 2.30 21.92
CA THR A 287 15.70 3.45 21.13
C THR A 287 16.95 4.08 21.74
N THR A 288 17.47 3.53 22.84
CA THR A 288 18.63 4.07 23.57
C THR A 288 19.82 3.13 23.44
N GLU A 289 20.96 3.66 23.03
CA GLU A 289 22.22 2.90 22.97
C GLU A 289 22.53 2.22 24.32
N PHE A 290 22.95 0.96 24.26
CA PHE A 290 23.33 0.17 25.44
C PHE A 290 24.57 0.69 26.14
N ALA A 291 25.58 1.13 25.38
CA ALA A 291 26.80 1.66 25.95
C ALA A 291 26.55 3.00 26.67
N SER A 292 27.43 3.33 27.61
CA SER A 292 27.34 4.59 28.37
C SER A 292 27.57 5.81 27.49
N GLY A 293 28.21 5.66 26.33
CA GLY A 293 28.65 6.74 25.47
C GLY A 293 29.98 7.37 25.91
N ASN A 294 30.59 6.92 27.01
CA ASN A 294 31.89 7.46 27.47
C ASN A 294 32.99 7.33 26.41
N TYR A 295 32.92 6.28 25.59
CA TYR A 295 33.85 6.07 24.49
C TYR A 295 33.80 7.18 23.44
N LEU A 296 32.69 7.93 23.33
CA LEU A 296 32.51 9.06 22.40
C LEU A 296 33.04 10.40 22.96
N ASN A 297 33.63 10.43 24.16
CA ASN A 297 34.18 11.66 24.73
C ASN A 297 35.39 12.19 23.94
N PRO A 298 35.67 13.51 24.02
CA PRO A 298 36.92 14.06 23.50
C PRO A 298 38.12 13.32 24.09
N HIS A 299 39.17 13.18 23.29
CA HIS A 299 40.41 12.45 23.64
C HIS A 299 40.26 10.94 23.91
N VAL A 300 39.04 10.38 23.84
CA VAL A 300 38.80 8.92 23.88
C VAL A 300 38.59 8.37 22.48
N HIS A 301 37.65 8.94 21.71
CA HIS A 301 37.45 8.58 20.31
C HIS A 301 38.18 9.56 19.38
N LYS A 302 38.93 9.02 18.40
CA LYS A 302 39.70 9.82 17.43
C LYS A 302 38.88 10.88 16.66
N ASN A 303 37.59 10.60 16.44
CA ASN A 303 36.68 11.50 15.73
C ASN A 303 35.77 12.34 16.65
N ALA A 304 35.94 12.30 17.97
CA ALA A 304 35.05 13.00 18.90
C ALA A 304 35.05 14.52 18.66
N ILE A 305 36.23 15.13 18.66
CA ILE A 305 36.42 16.57 18.47
C ILE A 305 35.90 16.99 17.08
N LYS A 306 36.25 16.21 16.03
CA LYS A 306 35.77 16.43 14.65
C LYS A 306 34.24 16.44 14.55
N ASN A 307 33.56 15.62 15.35
CA ASN A 307 32.10 15.56 15.37
C ASN A 307 31.46 16.43 16.48
N GLY A 308 32.22 17.35 17.06
CA GLY A 308 31.75 18.38 17.98
C GLY A 308 31.66 17.97 19.44
N ASN A 309 32.06 16.76 19.81
CA ASN A 309 32.23 16.37 21.21
C ASN A 309 33.56 16.94 21.70
N ILE A 310 33.50 18.06 22.43
CA ILE A 310 34.68 18.84 22.83
C ILE A 310 34.81 19.00 24.34
N VAL A 311 33.80 18.61 25.12
CA VAL A 311 33.85 18.61 26.59
C VAL A 311 33.64 17.19 27.11
N ALA A 312 34.31 16.83 28.21
CA ALA A 312 34.03 15.59 28.92
C ALA A 312 32.53 15.47 29.26
N GLY A 313 31.95 14.30 28.99
CA GLY A 313 30.51 14.07 29.13
C GLY A 313 29.70 14.33 27.85
N ASP A 314 30.28 14.95 26.81
CA ASP A 314 29.62 15.05 25.50
C ASP A 314 29.35 13.67 24.88
N GLY A 315 30.18 12.67 25.18
CA GLY A 315 29.97 11.31 24.72
C GLY A 315 28.63 10.73 25.17
N PRO A 316 28.39 10.56 26.48
CA PRO A 316 27.09 10.14 27.02
C PRO A 316 25.92 11.05 26.62
N ARG A 317 26.15 12.37 26.54
CA ARG A 317 25.12 13.34 26.18
C ARG A 317 24.65 13.16 24.75
N TYR A 318 25.54 12.91 23.79
CA TYR A 318 25.23 12.77 22.36
C TYR A 318 25.46 11.34 21.84
N LYS A 319 25.26 10.34 22.70
CA LYS A 319 25.26 8.92 22.35
C LYS A 319 24.06 8.52 21.49
N GLY A 320 24.08 7.32 20.93
CA GLY A 320 23.05 6.83 20.01
C GLY A 320 21.63 6.87 20.58
N ARG A 321 20.73 7.54 19.87
CA ARG A 321 19.28 7.56 20.19
C ARG A 321 18.40 7.49 18.95
N GLY A 322 17.17 7.04 19.15
CA GLY A 322 16.17 6.87 18.09
C GLY A 322 16.39 5.62 17.26
N PHE A 323 15.56 5.44 16.22
CA PHE A 323 15.52 4.20 15.44
C PHE A 323 16.71 4.00 14.50
N MET A 324 17.53 5.03 14.27
CA MET A 324 18.79 4.95 13.50
C MET A 324 20.01 5.40 14.32
N GLN A 325 19.89 5.43 15.66
CA GLN A 325 20.98 5.74 16.59
C GLN A 325 21.72 7.05 16.24
N LEU A 326 20.99 8.17 16.14
CA LEU A 326 21.57 9.50 15.94
C LEU A 326 22.64 9.75 17.00
N THR A 327 23.88 10.00 16.55
CA THR A 327 25.07 10.07 17.40
C THR A 327 25.91 11.28 17.02
N TRP A 328 26.66 11.81 17.99
CA TRP A 328 27.55 12.97 17.93
C TRP A 328 26.88 14.34 18.00
N ARG A 329 27.49 15.27 18.73
CA ARG A 329 26.98 16.62 18.96
C ARG A 329 26.62 17.35 17.66
N ASN A 330 27.47 17.27 16.63
CA ASN A 330 27.21 17.95 15.36
C ASN A 330 25.96 17.41 14.64
N ASN A 331 25.68 16.11 14.72
CA ASN A 331 24.49 15.52 14.09
C ASN A 331 23.22 15.88 14.88
N TYR A 332 23.27 15.85 16.21
CA TYR A 332 22.19 16.37 17.06
C TYR A 332 21.89 17.83 16.71
N LYS A 333 22.91 18.69 16.60
CA LYS A 333 22.75 20.10 16.23
C LYS A 333 22.06 20.26 14.87
N LYS A 334 22.46 19.46 13.86
CA LYS A 334 21.84 19.48 12.54
C LYS A 334 20.37 19.08 12.58
N TYR A 335 20.04 17.99 13.27
CA TYR A 335 18.67 17.53 13.41
C TYR A 335 17.80 18.52 14.19
N PHE A 336 18.33 19.08 15.30
CA PHE A 336 17.62 20.09 16.10
C PHE A 336 17.35 21.37 15.33
N ASN A 337 18.31 21.86 14.54
CA ASN A 337 18.05 22.96 13.61
C ASN A 337 16.96 22.63 12.60
N TYR A 338 16.96 21.41 12.05
CA TYR A 338 15.92 20.98 11.10
C TYR A 338 14.53 21.02 11.72
N ILE A 339 14.31 20.43 12.89
CA ILE A 339 12.99 20.41 13.54
C ILE A 339 12.55 21.79 14.03
N LEU A 340 13.49 22.63 14.48
CA LEU A 340 13.22 24.03 14.87
C LEU A 340 12.87 24.93 13.67
N ASN A 341 13.28 24.57 12.46
CA ASN A 341 12.85 25.28 11.24
C ASN A 341 11.51 24.77 10.68
N ASN A 342 11.02 23.64 11.19
CA ASN A 342 9.75 23.01 10.78
C ASN A 342 8.75 22.97 11.95
N LYS A 343 8.67 24.07 12.74
CA LYS A 343 8.04 24.11 14.08
C LYS A 343 6.61 23.57 14.13
N ASN A 344 5.81 23.77 13.09
CA ASN A 344 4.40 23.35 13.06
C ASN A 344 4.25 21.84 13.32
N ASP A 345 5.21 21.02 12.89
CA ASP A 345 5.17 19.57 13.07
C ASP A 345 5.53 19.11 14.50
N TYR A 346 6.20 19.97 15.28
CA TYR A 346 6.86 19.62 16.54
C TYR A 346 6.51 20.56 17.71
N ASN A 347 5.57 21.49 17.51
CA ASN A 347 5.30 22.56 18.47
C ASN A 347 4.90 22.00 19.86
N THR A 348 4.20 20.86 19.91
CA THR A 348 3.84 20.19 21.16
C THR A 348 5.04 19.71 21.98
N ILE A 349 6.23 19.59 21.37
CA ILE A 349 7.46 19.13 22.02
C ILE A 349 8.46 20.29 22.20
N LEU A 350 8.53 21.22 21.25
CA LEU A 350 9.58 22.22 21.14
C LEU A 350 9.12 23.67 21.39
N ASN A 351 7.90 23.88 21.86
CA ASN A 351 7.34 25.24 22.02
C ASN A 351 8.29 26.15 22.81
N GLY A 352 8.60 27.32 22.23
CA GLY A 352 9.47 28.32 22.84
C GLY A 352 10.97 28.00 22.84
N LEU A 353 11.40 26.83 22.36
CA LEU A 353 12.82 26.45 22.34
C LEU A 353 13.55 27.02 21.13
N ASN A 354 14.83 27.33 21.32
CA ASN A 354 15.79 27.65 20.27
C ASN A 354 16.99 26.67 20.29
N ILE A 355 17.89 26.81 19.32
CA ILE A 355 19.03 25.88 19.19
C ILE A 355 20.00 25.96 20.37
N ASN A 356 20.16 27.12 21.01
CA ASN A 356 21.03 27.27 22.16
C ASN A 356 20.45 26.51 23.36
N ASP A 357 19.12 26.57 23.57
CA ASP A 357 18.44 25.78 24.61
C ASP A 357 18.65 24.29 24.35
N MET A 358 18.37 23.83 23.13
CA MET A 358 18.47 22.41 22.76
C MET A 358 19.90 21.86 22.80
N MET A 359 20.90 22.72 22.61
CA MET A 359 22.32 22.35 22.62
C MET A 359 23.05 22.70 23.92
N ASP A 360 22.34 23.23 24.92
CA ASP A 360 22.84 23.49 26.26
C ASP A 360 23.18 22.14 26.93
N ARG A 361 24.43 22.02 27.40
CA ARG A 361 24.95 20.82 28.05
C ARG A 361 24.37 20.58 29.44
N SER A 362 23.81 21.61 30.07
CA SER A 362 23.11 21.51 31.35
C SER A 362 21.74 20.83 31.21
N LYS A 363 21.20 20.82 29.99
CA LYS A 363 19.88 20.27 29.67
C LYS A 363 20.00 18.88 29.04
N LYS A 364 18.91 18.13 29.12
CA LYS A 364 18.80 16.75 28.62
C LYS A 364 17.99 16.63 27.33
N TYR A 365 17.88 17.69 26.53
CA TYR A 365 17.15 17.67 25.26
C TYR A 365 17.58 16.56 24.28
N PRO A 366 18.86 16.15 24.19
CA PRO A 366 19.24 14.97 23.41
C PRO A 366 18.46 13.69 23.77
N GLU A 367 18.05 13.52 25.03
CA GLU A 367 17.28 12.36 25.49
C GLU A 367 15.87 12.31 24.89
N LEU A 368 15.31 13.44 24.46
CA LEU A 368 14.00 13.48 23.79
C LEU A 368 13.99 12.68 22.48
N VAL A 369 15.14 12.55 21.81
CA VAL A 369 15.27 11.71 20.60
C VAL A 369 15.10 10.22 20.92
N ALA A 370 15.29 9.79 22.17
CA ALA A 370 14.98 8.42 22.58
C ALA A 370 13.58 8.28 23.19
N SER A 371 13.08 9.29 23.90
CA SER A 371 11.84 9.17 24.69
C SER A 371 10.57 9.57 23.94
N LYS A 372 10.62 10.58 23.07
CA LYS A 372 9.44 11.03 22.31
C LYS A 372 9.29 10.20 21.04
N ASN A 373 8.20 9.43 20.93
CA ASN A 373 7.90 8.57 19.77
C ASN A 373 8.12 9.29 18.44
N LEU A 374 7.58 10.51 18.30
CA LEU A 374 7.76 11.38 17.13
C LEU A 374 9.24 11.61 16.81
N LEU A 375 10.02 12.17 17.75
CA LEU A 375 11.42 12.50 17.50
C LEU A 375 12.29 11.25 17.28
N ALA A 376 11.96 10.14 17.94
CA ALA A 376 12.69 8.89 17.81
C ALA A 376 12.62 8.33 16.38
N MET A 377 11.44 8.31 15.76
CA MET A 377 11.28 7.83 14.38
C MET A 377 11.63 8.90 13.36
N ASP A 378 11.25 10.15 13.61
CA ASP A 378 11.52 11.26 12.70
C ASP A 378 13.02 11.51 12.51
N SER A 379 13.83 11.37 13.57
CA SER A 379 15.29 11.46 13.44
C SER A 379 15.90 10.39 12.52
N ALA A 380 15.28 9.20 12.45
CA ALA A 380 15.69 8.15 11.52
C ALA A 380 15.32 8.53 10.07
N GLY A 381 14.12 9.07 9.84
CA GLY A 381 13.72 9.58 8.52
C GLY A 381 14.56 10.78 8.07
N TRP A 382 14.87 11.71 8.97
CA TRP A 382 15.77 12.82 8.70
C TRP A 382 17.17 12.32 8.34
N PHE A 383 17.72 11.38 9.11
CA PHE A 383 19.03 10.80 8.81
C PHE A 383 19.03 10.10 7.44
N TRP A 384 17.94 9.41 7.08
CA TRP A 384 17.78 8.73 5.80
C TRP A 384 17.93 9.65 4.59
N ILE A 385 17.45 10.89 4.69
CA ILE A 385 17.48 11.85 3.59
C ILE A 385 18.69 12.79 3.68
N PHE A 386 19.05 13.24 4.88
CA PHE A 386 19.99 14.34 5.11
C PHE A 386 21.21 13.97 5.99
N GLY A 387 21.18 12.81 6.62
CA GLY A 387 22.21 12.38 7.58
C GLY A 387 23.49 11.86 6.92
N THR A 388 23.45 11.61 5.61
CA THR A 388 24.58 11.12 4.83
C THR A 388 24.81 12.00 3.60
N ASP A 389 25.94 11.82 2.92
CA ASP A 389 26.25 12.44 1.63
C ASP A 389 25.40 11.89 0.47
N LEU A 390 24.55 10.89 0.72
CA LEU A 390 23.60 10.34 -0.24
C LEU A 390 22.17 10.41 0.31
N ASN A 391 21.23 10.62 -0.60
CA ASN A 391 19.82 10.36 -0.32
C ASN A 391 19.56 8.84 -0.36
N LEU A 392 19.23 8.23 0.78
CA LEU A 392 19.08 6.78 0.85
C LEU A 392 17.79 6.26 0.20
N ASN A 393 16.82 7.13 -0.13
CA ASN A 393 15.70 6.75 -0.99
C ASN A 393 16.18 6.36 -2.40
N GLU A 394 17.05 7.16 -3.01
CA GLU A 394 17.59 6.88 -4.35
C GLU A 394 18.42 5.59 -4.37
N GLN A 395 19.12 5.31 -3.27
CA GLN A 395 19.86 4.06 -3.12
C GLN A 395 18.90 2.87 -2.94
N SER A 396 17.76 3.09 -2.29
CA SER A 396 16.73 2.08 -2.11
C SER A 396 16.05 1.71 -3.41
N ASP A 397 15.77 2.68 -4.28
CA ASP A 397 15.17 2.44 -5.60
C ASP A 397 16.10 1.61 -6.50
N LYS A 398 17.42 1.74 -6.31
CA LYS A 398 18.44 0.89 -6.93
C LYS A 398 18.64 -0.46 -6.23
N ASN A 399 17.88 -0.73 -5.18
CA ASN A 399 18.04 -1.88 -4.28
C ASN A 399 19.49 -2.04 -3.75
N ALA A 400 20.19 -0.93 -3.51
CA ALA A 400 21.61 -0.90 -3.14
C ALA A 400 21.81 -1.11 -1.63
N VAL A 401 21.29 -2.21 -1.09
CA VAL A 401 21.26 -2.53 0.36
C VAL A 401 22.64 -2.40 1.03
N LEU A 402 23.69 -2.84 0.34
CA LEU A 402 25.06 -2.79 0.87
C LEU A 402 25.62 -1.37 0.95
N THR A 403 25.27 -0.51 -0.01
CA THR A 403 25.63 0.91 0.01
C THR A 403 24.91 1.61 1.16
N ILE A 404 23.61 1.36 1.31
CA ILE A 404 22.80 1.89 2.41
C ILE A 404 23.41 1.48 3.76
N SER A 405 23.67 0.19 3.97
CA SER A 405 24.25 -0.32 5.22
C SER A 405 25.60 0.32 5.56
N ARG A 406 26.44 0.57 4.55
CA ARG A 406 27.72 1.26 4.74
C ARG A 406 27.52 2.71 5.17
N LYS A 407 26.54 3.42 4.59
CA LYS A 407 26.27 4.82 4.94
C LYS A 407 25.64 4.97 6.33
N VAL A 408 24.82 4.01 6.75
CA VAL A 408 24.18 4.04 8.07
C VAL A 408 25.19 3.78 9.20
N ASN A 409 26.11 2.80 9.06
CA ASN A 409 27.01 2.40 10.16
C ASN A 409 28.50 2.76 9.94
N GLY A 410 28.92 3.22 8.76
CA GLY A 410 30.30 3.66 8.48
C GLY A 410 31.40 2.58 8.50
N GLY A 411 31.18 1.40 9.12
CA GLY A 411 32.21 0.38 9.38
C GLY A 411 31.82 -1.08 9.14
N GLY A 412 30.65 -1.35 8.54
CA GLY A 412 30.28 -2.70 8.08
C GLY A 412 29.74 -3.68 9.14
N ASN A 413 29.80 -3.36 10.43
CA ASN A 413 29.14 -4.16 11.47
C ASN A 413 27.63 -4.28 11.20
N GLY A 414 27.07 -5.49 11.30
CA GLY A 414 25.66 -5.75 11.01
C GLY A 414 25.29 -5.82 9.52
N LYS A 415 26.26 -5.72 8.59
CA LYS A 415 25.98 -5.72 7.14
C LYS A 415 25.31 -7.02 6.67
N LYS A 416 25.75 -8.16 7.19
CA LYS A 416 25.20 -9.48 6.82
C LYS A 416 23.75 -9.59 7.27
N GLU A 417 23.48 -9.16 8.49
CA GLU A 417 22.17 -9.22 9.13
C GLU A 417 21.20 -8.26 8.43
N ARG A 418 21.62 -7.04 8.10
CA ARG A 418 20.77 -6.11 7.33
C ARG A 418 20.44 -6.61 5.93
N LEU A 419 21.39 -7.28 5.27
CA LEU A 419 21.12 -7.91 3.98
C LEU A 419 20.10 -9.05 4.12
N GLU A 420 20.26 -9.88 5.16
CA GLU A 420 19.33 -10.97 5.45
C GLU A 420 17.92 -10.47 5.81
N TYR A 421 17.84 -9.43 6.64
CA TYR A 421 16.58 -8.77 6.96
C TYR A 421 15.91 -8.20 5.73
N ASN A 422 16.67 -7.55 4.85
CA ASN A 422 16.12 -7.04 3.61
C ASN A 422 15.51 -8.16 2.77
N LYS A 423 16.22 -9.29 2.59
CA LYS A 423 15.71 -10.47 1.88
C LYS A 423 14.42 -11.00 2.51
N ARG A 424 14.35 -11.08 3.84
CA ARG A 424 13.15 -11.54 4.55
C ARG A 424 11.99 -10.56 4.40
N LEU A 425 12.25 -9.26 4.51
CA LEU A 425 11.23 -8.23 4.34
C LEU A 425 10.68 -8.21 2.91
N LEU A 426 11.49 -8.48 1.88
CA LEU A 426 11.00 -8.68 0.50
C LEU A 426 9.97 -9.81 0.42
N VAL A 427 10.17 -10.90 1.16
CA VAL A 427 9.22 -12.03 1.23
C VAL A 427 7.99 -11.67 2.07
N ILE A 428 8.18 -11.17 3.30
CA ILE A 428 7.10 -10.83 4.24
C ILE A 428 6.13 -9.82 3.62
N MET A 429 6.66 -8.84 2.89
CA MET A 429 5.87 -7.78 2.25
C MET A 429 5.41 -8.15 0.83
N ASN A 430 5.54 -9.41 0.43
CA ASN A 430 5.14 -9.94 -0.88
C ASN A 430 5.69 -9.11 -2.05
N TYR A 431 6.92 -8.60 -1.94
CA TYR A 431 7.48 -7.67 -2.93
C TYR A 431 7.54 -8.28 -4.34
N SER A 432 7.85 -9.57 -4.47
CA SER A 432 7.89 -10.26 -5.77
C SER A 432 6.55 -10.19 -6.51
N GLN A 433 5.44 -10.18 -5.76
CA GLN A 433 4.06 -10.11 -6.25
C GLN A 433 3.53 -8.67 -6.37
N CYS A 434 4.35 -7.65 -6.06
CA CYS A 434 3.96 -6.26 -6.28
C CYS A 434 3.76 -5.96 -7.76
N VAL A 435 2.58 -5.45 -8.10
CA VAL A 435 2.30 -4.86 -9.41
C VAL A 435 2.80 -3.40 -9.52
N ASN A 436 3.05 -2.73 -8.40
CA ASN A 436 3.44 -1.31 -8.32
C ASN A 436 4.90 -1.11 -7.86
N LYS A 437 5.87 -1.85 -8.41
CA LYS A 437 7.29 -1.84 -7.98
C LYS A 437 8.06 -0.53 -8.17
N ILE A 438 7.41 0.50 -8.76
CA ILE A 438 8.02 1.75 -9.25
C ILE A 438 8.96 2.36 -8.23
#